data_AF-A0A3L6F6Y8-F1
#
_entry.id   AF-A0A3L6F6Y8-F1
#
_cell.length_a   1.000
_cell.length_b   1.000
_cell.length_c   1.000
_cell.angle_alpha   90.00
_cell.angle_beta   90.00
_cell.angle_gamma   90.00
#
_symmetry.space_group_name_H-M   'P 1'
#
loop_
_entity.id
_entity.type
_entity.pdbx_description
1 polymer ?
#
loop_
_entity_poly.entity_id
_entity_poly.type
_entity_poly.pdbx_seq_one_letter_code
_entity_poly.pdbx_strand_id
1 'polypeptide(L)'
;MWRHPDGEFPIHICSRASPYHSAPLSRQAATQATMAAALLRRALHLRRVLPSPAVTAAASQRLIPAFSTTPTPTPTTSQQNAATTTIDLSSDESRRRLLNRLVYRSKQRGFLELDLVLGTWVEQHVHAMDEANIRALLQVLDLENPDLWKWLTSQEQPPEDLNSNPVFAAIKSKVTDNLTKHASPETRSTPGQPWVRGWDDIKKGKDGPKYGNQ
;
A
#
# COMPACT_ATOMS: atom_id res chain seq x y z
N MET A 1 39.12 -51.28 14.76
CA MET A 1 39.10 -52.76 14.76
C MET A 1 38.40 -53.17 13.47
N TRP A 2 39.06 -53.06 12.31
CA TRP A 2 39.83 -54.13 11.62
C TRP A 2 39.01 -55.44 11.54
N ARG A 3 38.71 -56.07 10.40
CA ARG A 3 39.36 -56.09 9.08
C ARG A 3 38.41 -56.78 8.07
N HIS A 4 38.48 -56.40 6.80
CA HIS A 4 37.99 -57.18 5.64
C HIS A 4 38.76 -58.51 5.48
N PRO A 5 38.28 -59.39 4.58
CA PRO A 5 39.21 -59.95 3.61
C PRO A 5 38.71 -59.86 2.17
N ASP A 6 39.68 -59.60 1.30
CA ASP A 6 39.65 -59.47 -0.15
C ASP A 6 39.58 -60.81 -0.90
N GLY A 7 39.28 -60.76 -2.21
CA GLY A 7 39.57 -61.83 -3.19
C GLY A 7 38.47 -62.02 -4.24
N GLU A 8 38.39 -61.16 -5.27
CA GLU A 8 38.93 -61.35 -6.63
C GLU A 8 37.91 -61.90 -7.65
N PHE A 9 37.66 -61.15 -8.74
CA PHE A 9 37.77 -61.53 -10.16
C PHE A 9 37.05 -60.51 -11.09
N PRO A 10 37.45 -60.40 -12.37
CA PRO A 10 37.86 -59.13 -12.97
C PRO A 10 36.89 -58.65 -14.05
N ILE A 11 36.82 -57.34 -14.24
CA ILE A 11 36.25 -56.74 -15.46
C ILE A 11 37.34 -55.94 -16.18
N HIS A 12 37.36 -56.18 -17.48
CA HIS A 12 38.37 -55.81 -18.44
C HIS A 12 38.73 -54.32 -18.44
N ILE A 13 40.04 -54.10 -18.43
CA ILE A 13 40.71 -52.85 -18.79
C ILE A 13 40.87 -52.81 -20.31
N CYS A 14 40.38 -51.74 -20.94
CA CYS A 14 41.00 -51.09 -22.11
C CYS A 14 40.35 -49.70 -22.21
N SER A 15 40.92 -48.60 -21.68
CA SER A 15 42.21 -47.96 -21.95
C SER A 15 42.35 -47.38 -23.36
N ARG A 16 41.93 -46.13 -23.53
CA ARG A 16 42.75 -44.99 -24.03
C ARG A 16 41.84 -43.75 -24.06
N ALA A 17 42.07 -42.69 -23.27
CA ALA A 17 43.23 -41.80 -23.25
C ALA A 17 43.40 -41.15 -24.65
N SER A 18 43.52 -39.83 -24.82
CA SER A 18 43.92 -38.78 -23.89
C SER A 18 43.80 -37.42 -24.65
N PRO A 19 44.47 -36.32 -24.30
CA PRO A 19 43.86 -35.02 -24.01
C PRO A 19 44.48 -33.88 -24.86
N TYR A 20 44.51 -32.67 -24.31
CA TYR A 20 45.23 -31.47 -24.77
C TYR A 20 44.49 -30.59 -25.80
N HIS A 21 43.92 -29.49 -25.29
CA HIS A 21 44.50 -28.20 -25.64
C HIS A 21 44.57 -27.29 -24.41
N SER A 22 45.82 -27.11 -23.99
CA SER A 22 46.36 -26.16 -23.02
C SER A 22 46.22 -24.73 -23.59
N ALA A 23 45.64 -23.79 -22.83
CA ALA A 23 46.38 -22.77 -22.04
C ALA A 23 46.65 -21.45 -22.84
N PRO A 24 47.30 -20.40 -22.28
CA PRO A 24 46.69 -19.39 -21.38
C PRO A 24 47.14 -17.93 -21.70
N LEU A 25 46.93 -17.00 -20.73
CA LEU A 25 47.48 -15.62 -20.59
C LEU A 25 46.83 -14.56 -21.50
N SER A 26 46.60 -13.29 -21.10
CA SER A 26 47.24 -12.41 -20.12
C SER A 26 46.24 -11.30 -19.73
N ARG A 27 45.93 -11.04 -18.46
CA ARG A 27 46.59 -10.03 -17.58
C ARG A 27 46.88 -8.68 -18.23
N GLN A 28 46.11 -7.66 -17.80
CA GLN A 28 46.50 -6.26 -17.52
C GLN A 28 45.45 -5.73 -16.50
N ALA A 29 45.74 -5.61 -15.19
CA ALA A 29 46.38 -4.46 -14.52
C ALA A 29 45.58 -3.16 -14.72
N ALA A 30 44.71 -2.75 -13.81
CA ALA A 30 44.97 -2.01 -12.57
C ALA A 30 45.62 -0.63 -12.78
N THR A 31 44.87 0.45 -12.53
CA THR A 31 45.29 1.77 -11.98
C THR A 31 44.01 2.64 -11.86
N GLN A 32 43.56 2.95 -10.62
CA GLN A 32 43.73 4.24 -9.90
C GLN A 32 43.01 5.42 -10.62
N ALA A 33 42.26 6.34 -9.99
CA ALA A 33 42.35 6.87 -8.64
C ALA A 33 41.04 7.60 -8.23
N THR A 34 40.84 7.60 -6.92
CA THR A 34 40.16 8.57 -6.05
C THR A 34 39.93 10.00 -6.57
N MET A 35 38.78 10.58 -6.21
CA MET A 35 38.71 11.90 -5.56
C MET A 35 37.53 11.92 -4.57
N ALA A 36 37.86 12.12 -3.31
CA ALA A 36 36.97 12.40 -2.21
C ALA A 36 36.78 13.91 -2.04
N ALA A 37 35.59 14.34 -1.60
CA ALA A 37 35.32 15.52 -0.76
C ALA A 37 33.82 15.47 -0.41
N ALA A 38 33.36 15.09 0.78
CA ALA A 38 33.56 15.69 2.10
C ALA A 38 33.22 17.19 2.16
N LEU A 39 31.98 17.53 2.52
CA LEU A 39 31.70 18.72 3.35
C LEU A 39 30.61 18.43 4.39
N LEU A 40 31.13 18.13 5.58
CA LEU A 40 30.65 18.39 6.93
C LEU A 40 29.23 18.94 7.18
N ARG A 41 28.52 18.13 7.97
CA ARG A 41 27.68 18.47 9.14
C ARG A 41 27.73 19.94 9.62
N ARG A 42 26.55 20.51 9.87
CA ARG A 42 26.38 21.43 11.00
C ARG A 42 24.98 21.32 11.62
N ALA A 43 24.94 20.65 12.78
CA ALA A 43 23.86 20.73 13.74
C ALA A 43 23.93 22.07 14.47
N LEU A 44 22.80 22.72 14.69
CA LEU A 44 22.57 23.58 15.86
C LEU A 44 21.15 23.37 16.34
N HIS A 45 21.01 22.49 17.33
CA HIS A 45 19.95 22.57 18.31
C HIS A 45 20.13 23.89 19.08
N LEU A 46 19.24 24.84 18.86
CA LEU A 46 19.03 25.92 19.83
C LEU A 46 17.63 25.76 20.40
N ARG A 47 17.59 25.05 21.53
CA ARG A 47 16.58 25.23 22.56
C ARG A 47 16.51 26.72 22.89
N ARG A 48 15.38 27.36 22.61
CA ARG A 48 15.03 28.63 23.23
C ARG A 48 13.93 28.35 24.24
N VAL A 49 14.35 28.39 25.49
CA VAL A 49 13.56 28.28 26.70
C VAL A 49 13.20 29.70 27.17
N LEU A 50 11.99 29.82 27.73
CA LEU A 50 11.37 30.91 28.51
C LEU A 50 10.61 32.02 27.75
N PRO A 51 9.68 32.74 28.41
CA PRO A 51 8.85 32.37 29.57
C PRO A 51 7.34 32.56 29.32
N SER A 52 6.54 31.88 30.13
CA SER A 52 5.10 32.13 30.32
C SER A 52 4.90 33.39 31.18
N PRO A 53 4.10 34.39 30.76
CA PRO A 53 3.52 35.36 31.66
C PRO A 53 2.05 35.01 31.97
N ALA A 54 1.75 35.12 33.26
CA ALA A 54 0.50 34.82 33.91
C ALA A 54 -0.70 35.58 33.32
N VAL A 55 -1.84 34.90 33.30
CA VAL A 55 -3.15 35.48 32.97
C VAL A 55 -3.61 36.30 34.19
N THR A 56 -3.44 37.62 34.12
CA THR A 56 -4.12 38.56 35.02
C THR A 56 -5.55 38.77 34.53
N ALA A 57 -6.50 38.44 35.40
CA ALA A 57 -7.89 38.79 35.24
C ALA A 57 -8.06 40.32 35.20
N ALA A 58 -8.78 40.81 34.20
CA ALA A 58 -9.38 42.14 34.22
C ALA A 58 -10.76 42.07 33.58
N ALA A 59 -11.77 42.19 34.43
CA ALA A 59 -13.14 42.43 34.01
C ALA A 59 -13.22 43.76 33.26
N SER A 60 -13.87 43.75 32.09
CA SER A 60 -14.34 44.98 31.45
C SER A 60 -15.56 44.65 30.60
N GLN A 61 -16.67 45.21 31.06
CA GLN A 61 -17.98 45.20 30.43
C GLN A 61 -17.86 45.74 29.01
N ARG A 62 -18.34 44.99 28.02
CA ARG A 62 -18.56 45.53 26.68
C ARG A 62 -20.01 45.34 26.27
N LEU A 63 -20.61 46.50 26.04
CA LEU A 63 -21.97 46.74 25.59
C LEU A 63 -22.23 46.02 24.26
N ILE A 64 -23.43 45.47 24.17
CA ILE A 64 -23.98 44.77 23.02
C ILE A 64 -24.35 45.81 21.95
N PRO A 65 -23.83 45.76 20.71
CA PRO A 65 -24.45 46.47 19.61
C PRO A 65 -25.50 45.54 18.98
N ALA A 66 -26.77 45.94 19.09
CA ALA A 66 -27.86 45.36 18.33
C ALA A 66 -27.64 45.67 16.85
N PHE A 67 -27.25 44.67 16.06
CA PHE A 67 -27.18 44.79 14.61
C PHE A 67 -28.56 44.50 14.02
N SER A 68 -29.12 45.54 13.41
CA SER A 68 -30.34 45.50 12.61
C SER A 68 -30.19 44.55 11.43
N THR A 69 -31.09 43.58 11.34
CA THR A 69 -31.21 42.63 10.24
C THR A 69 -31.79 43.32 9.00
N THR A 70 -30.95 43.58 8.00
CA THR A 70 -31.38 43.70 6.60
C THR A 70 -31.07 42.39 5.88
N PRO A 71 -32.07 41.69 5.30
CA PRO A 71 -31.80 40.51 4.49
C PRO A 71 -31.38 40.97 3.08
N THR A 72 -30.08 40.97 2.81
CA THR A 72 -29.53 41.06 1.45
C THR A 72 -29.63 39.67 0.80
N PRO A 73 -30.28 39.50 -0.36
CA PRO A 73 -30.25 38.24 -1.08
C PRO A 73 -28.86 38.04 -1.69
N THR A 74 -28.04 37.21 -1.06
CA THR A 74 -26.84 36.67 -1.70
C THR A 74 -27.28 35.56 -2.67
N PRO A 75 -26.74 35.48 -3.89
CA PRO A 75 -26.90 34.29 -4.71
C PRO A 75 -26.09 33.17 -4.04
N THR A 76 -26.74 32.42 -3.16
CA THR A 76 -26.26 31.10 -2.73
C THR A 76 -26.17 30.26 -3.98
N THR A 77 -24.96 30.13 -4.53
CA THR A 77 -24.63 29.05 -5.46
C THR A 77 -24.67 27.78 -4.63
N SER A 78 -25.88 27.23 -4.46
CA SER A 78 -26.07 25.86 -4.01
C SER A 78 -25.53 24.99 -5.13
N GLN A 79 -24.24 24.64 -5.05
CA GLN A 79 -23.72 23.49 -5.78
C GLN A 79 -24.42 22.27 -5.19
N GLN A 80 -25.56 21.94 -5.78
CA GLN A 80 -26.29 20.72 -5.55
C GLN A 80 -25.34 19.58 -5.96
N ASN A 81 -24.84 18.87 -4.97
CA ASN A 81 -24.09 17.62 -5.12
C ASN A 81 -25.03 16.50 -5.59
N ALA A 82 -25.57 16.64 -6.79
CA ALA A 82 -26.23 15.60 -7.55
C ALA A 82 -25.35 15.25 -8.76
N ALA A 83 -24.07 15.01 -8.53
CA ALA A 83 -23.13 14.58 -9.57
C ALA A 83 -23.05 13.05 -9.58
N THR A 84 -24.19 12.42 -9.88
CA THR A 84 -24.22 11.00 -10.21
C THR A 84 -23.95 10.88 -11.72
N THR A 85 -22.95 10.08 -12.06
CA THR A 85 -22.74 9.40 -13.36
C THR A 85 -22.35 10.14 -14.65
N THR A 86 -22.34 11.48 -14.75
CA THR A 86 -21.87 12.13 -15.99
C THR A 86 -20.34 12.30 -16.00
N ILE A 87 -19.64 11.35 -16.62
CA ILE A 87 -18.20 11.46 -16.88
C ILE A 87 -17.99 12.47 -18.00
N ASP A 88 -17.49 13.66 -17.65
CA ASP A 88 -17.12 14.70 -18.62
C ASP A 88 -15.62 14.68 -18.88
N LEU A 89 -15.25 14.18 -20.06
CA LEU A 89 -13.88 14.15 -20.58
C LEU A 89 -13.69 15.12 -21.77
N SER A 90 -14.65 16.01 -22.01
CA SER A 90 -14.65 16.89 -23.20
C SER A 90 -13.57 17.96 -23.18
N SER A 91 -13.15 18.40 -21.98
CA SER A 91 -12.09 19.40 -21.79
C SER A 91 -11.02 18.91 -20.83
N ASP A 92 -9.78 19.39 -21.01
CA ASP A 92 -8.66 19.05 -20.12
C ASP A 92 -8.92 19.48 -18.67
N GLU A 93 -9.60 20.61 -18.46
CA GLU A 93 -9.94 21.09 -17.13
C GLU A 93 -11.04 20.24 -16.48
N SER A 94 -12.06 19.81 -17.24
CA SER A 94 -13.07 18.85 -16.77
C SER A 94 -12.41 17.52 -16.39
N ARG A 95 -11.53 16.99 -17.25
CA ARG A 95 -10.76 15.76 -16.96
C ARG A 95 -9.95 15.93 -15.69
N ARG A 96 -9.15 17.00 -15.56
CA ARG A 96 -8.33 17.26 -14.36
C ARG A 96 -9.16 17.29 -13.08
N ARG A 97 -10.31 17.97 -13.09
CA ARG A 97 -11.23 18.04 -11.94
C ARG A 97 -11.79 16.66 -11.58
N LEU A 98 -12.16 15.86 -12.58
CA LEU A 98 -12.63 14.49 -12.38
C LEU A 98 -11.54 13.62 -11.74
N LEU A 99 -10.33 13.60 -12.29
CA LEU A 99 -9.24 12.78 -11.76
C LEU A 99 -8.88 13.18 -10.32
N ASN A 100 -8.82 14.49 -10.03
CA ASN A 100 -8.57 14.97 -8.67
C ASN A 100 -9.66 14.51 -7.69
N ARG A 101 -10.92 14.50 -8.12
CA ARG A 101 -12.04 14.00 -7.30
C ARG A 101 -11.91 12.51 -7.02
N LEU A 102 -11.51 11.71 -8.02
CA LEU A 102 -11.32 10.26 -7.86
C LEU A 102 -10.18 9.97 -6.87
N VAL A 103 -9.04 10.64 -7.02
CA VAL A 103 -7.90 10.51 -6.09
C VAL A 103 -8.34 10.90 -4.67
N TYR A 104 -9.02 12.02 -4.50
CA TYR A 104 -9.50 12.45 -3.19
C TYR A 104 -10.47 11.43 -2.57
N ARG A 105 -11.48 10.97 -3.32
CA ARG A 105 -12.47 9.98 -2.85
C ARG A 105 -11.83 8.65 -2.48
N SER A 106 -10.75 8.25 -3.16
CA SER A 106 -10.01 7.02 -2.86
C SER A 106 -9.20 7.08 -1.55
N LYS A 107 -8.92 8.28 -1.02
CA LYS A 107 -8.08 8.53 0.17
C LYS A 107 -8.85 8.95 1.42
N GLN A 108 -10.15 9.20 1.30
CA GLN A 108 -10.96 9.86 2.34
C GLN A 108 -12.15 9.00 2.74
N ARG A 109 -11.90 7.71 2.94
CA ARG A 109 -12.94 6.74 3.31
C ARG A 109 -13.03 6.51 4.82
N GLY A 110 -12.02 6.93 5.59
CA GLY A 110 -11.98 6.74 7.04
C GLY A 110 -11.49 5.35 7.46
N PHE A 111 -10.86 4.63 6.53
CA PHE A 111 -10.25 3.33 6.78
C PHE A 111 -8.83 3.37 6.20
N LEU A 112 -7.85 3.66 7.07
CA LEU A 112 -6.49 4.04 6.66
C LEU A 112 -5.83 3.00 5.75
N GLU A 113 -5.98 1.71 6.07
CA GLU A 113 -5.44 0.61 5.30
C GLU A 113 -5.99 0.60 3.87
N LEU A 114 -7.29 0.79 3.74
CA LEU A 114 -7.97 0.87 2.45
C LEU A 114 -7.59 2.15 1.70
N ASP A 115 -7.49 3.28 2.40
CA ASP A 115 -7.10 4.58 1.84
C ASP A 115 -5.66 4.54 1.28
N LEU A 116 -4.74 3.82 1.94
CA LEU A 116 -3.37 3.64 1.46
C LEU A 116 -3.33 2.75 0.21
N VAL A 117 -4.03 1.61 0.24
CA VAL A 117 -4.05 0.65 -0.88
C VAL A 117 -4.72 1.26 -2.11
N LEU A 118 -5.94 1.79 -1.97
CA LEU A 118 -6.69 2.38 -3.08
C LEU A 118 -6.06 3.69 -3.53
N GLY A 119 -5.74 4.59 -2.60
CA GLY A 119 -5.17 5.90 -2.92
C GLY A 119 -3.91 5.80 -3.75
N THR A 120 -2.96 4.96 -3.31
CA THR A 120 -1.70 4.75 -4.02
C THR A 120 -1.93 4.15 -5.42
N TRP A 121 -2.83 3.18 -5.54
CA TRP A 121 -3.11 2.56 -6.84
C TRP A 121 -3.79 3.55 -7.80
N VAL A 122 -4.77 4.30 -7.33
CA VAL A 122 -5.50 5.30 -8.15
C VAL A 122 -4.54 6.38 -8.62
N GLU A 123 -3.72 6.96 -7.75
CA GLU A 123 -2.73 7.99 -8.14
C GLU A 123 -1.80 7.55 -9.27
N GLN A 124 -1.39 6.28 -9.27
CA GLN A 124 -0.47 5.73 -10.26
C GLN A 124 -1.12 5.49 -11.62
N HIS A 125 -2.43 5.22 -11.67
CA HIS A 125 -3.10 4.74 -12.88
C HIS A 125 -4.11 5.74 -13.46
N VAL A 126 -4.68 6.64 -12.66
CA VAL A 126 -5.81 7.51 -13.03
C VAL A 126 -5.53 8.39 -14.26
N HIS A 127 -4.28 8.80 -14.48
CA HIS A 127 -3.91 9.61 -15.65
C HIS A 127 -3.93 8.83 -16.97
N ALA A 128 -3.68 7.52 -16.92
CA ALA A 128 -3.60 6.63 -18.09
C ALA A 128 -4.92 5.90 -18.38
N MET A 129 -5.94 6.06 -17.54
CA MET A 129 -7.24 5.41 -17.72
C MET A 129 -8.06 6.03 -18.85
N ASP A 130 -8.74 5.13 -19.58
CA ASP A 130 -9.82 5.43 -20.50
C ASP A 130 -11.16 5.58 -19.76
N GLU A 131 -12.20 5.97 -20.48
CA GLU A 131 -13.53 6.21 -19.91
C GLU A 131 -14.12 4.94 -19.28
N ALA A 132 -13.92 3.78 -19.89
CA ALA A 132 -14.41 2.51 -19.38
C ALA A 132 -13.77 2.15 -18.03
N ASN A 133 -12.45 2.31 -17.88
CA ASN A 133 -11.78 2.08 -16.60
C ASN A 133 -12.16 3.13 -15.54
N ILE A 134 -12.43 4.38 -15.94
CA ILE A 134 -12.94 5.40 -15.01
C ILE A 134 -14.32 5.01 -14.49
N ARG A 135 -15.22 4.50 -15.34
CA ARG A 135 -16.53 3.95 -14.92
C ARG A 135 -16.36 2.79 -13.95
N ALA A 136 -15.46 1.86 -14.28
CA ALA A 136 -15.16 0.71 -13.44
C ALA A 136 -14.58 1.13 -12.07
N LEU A 137 -13.71 2.14 -12.03
CA LEU A 137 -13.19 2.70 -10.78
C LEU A 137 -14.28 3.38 -9.95
N LEU A 138 -15.18 4.14 -10.58
CA LEU A 138 -16.32 4.75 -9.88
C LEU A 138 -17.19 3.69 -9.19
N GLN A 139 -17.50 2.59 -9.88
CA GLN A 139 -18.24 1.47 -9.28
C GLN A 139 -17.52 0.92 -8.05
N VAL A 140 -16.19 0.73 -8.10
CA VAL A 140 -15.40 0.28 -6.94
C VAL A 140 -15.43 1.30 -5.80
N LEU A 141 -15.34 2.60 -6.13
CA LEU A 141 -15.35 3.70 -5.17
C LEU A 141 -16.75 4.03 -4.60
N ASP A 142 -17.80 3.34 -5.03
CA ASP A 142 -19.15 3.44 -4.46
C ASP A 142 -19.49 2.28 -3.51
N LEU A 143 -18.60 1.30 -3.37
CA LEU A 143 -18.79 0.17 -2.45
C LEU A 143 -18.48 0.57 -1.00
N GLU A 144 -19.17 -0.11 -0.09
CA GLU A 144 -18.97 0.00 1.35
C GLU A 144 -17.58 -0.50 1.78
N ASN A 145 -16.96 0.25 2.70
CA ASN A 145 -15.59 -0.02 3.15
C ASN A 145 -15.37 -1.45 3.70
N PRO A 146 -16.24 -1.98 4.59
CA PRO A 146 -15.97 -3.27 5.23
C PRO A 146 -15.97 -4.41 4.22
N ASP A 147 -16.91 -4.41 3.29
CA ASP A 147 -17.08 -5.49 2.32
C ASP A 147 -16.00 -5.41 1.23
N LEU A 148 -15.71 -4.20 0.75
CA LEU A 148 -14.59 -3.98 -0.17
C LEU A 148 -13.27 -4.51 0.41
N TRP A 149 -13.00 -4.25 1.69
CA TRP A 149 -11.79 -4.73 2.34
C TRP A 149 -11.74 -6.27 2.43
N LYS A 150 -12.85 -6.93 2.81
CA LYS A 150 -12.94 -8.40 2.86
C LYS A 150 -12.64 -9.03 1.52
N TRP A 151 -13.18 -8.47 0.43
CA TRP A 151 -12.99 -9.00 -0.92
C TRP A 151 -11.56 -8.80 -1.44
N LEU A 152 -10.95 -7.63 -1.17
CA LEU A 152 -9.58 -7.33 -1.57
C LEU A 152 -8.55 -8.22 -0.87
N THR A 153 -8.80 -8.55 0.39
CA THR A 153 -7.93 -9.42 1.21
C THR A 153 -8.29 -10.91 1.10
N SER A 154 -9.25 -11.27 0.23
CA SER A 154 -9.72 -12.65 0.01
C SER A 154 -10.29 -13.35 1.25
N GLN A 155 -10.81 -12.58 2.20
CA GLN A 155 -11.56 -13.13 3.34
C GLN A 155 -12.93 -13.66 2.91
N GLU A 156 -13.54 -13.01 1.93
CA GLU A 156 -14.83 -13.38 1.36
C GLU A 156 -14.76 -13.30 -0.17
N GLN A 157 -15.59 -14.09 -0.86
CA GLN A 157 -15.67 -14.02 -2.31
C GLN A 157 -16.45 -12.77 -2.73
N PRO A 158 -15.93 -11.97 -3.67
CA PRO A 158 -16.69 -10.86 -4.22
C PRO A 158 -17.90 -11.35 -5.03
N PRO A 159 -18.94 -10.54 -5.17
CA PRO A 159 -20.01 -10.78 -6.13
C PRO A 159 -19.47 -10.94 -7.56
N GLU A 160 -20.15 -11.72 -8.39
CA GLU A 160 -19.70 -12.03 -9.76
C GLU A 160 -19.54 -10.77 -10.62
N ASP A 161 -20.47 -9.83 -10.50
CA ASP A 161 -20.43 -8.53 -11.19
C ASP A 161 -19.13 -7.77 -10.88
N LEU A 162 -18.70 -7.80 -9.62
CA LEU A 162 -17.48 -7.14 -9.17
C LEU A 162 -16.22 -7.87 -9.64
N ASN A 163 -16.27 -9.20 -9.71
CA ASN A 163 -15.14 -10.00 -10.18
C ASN A 163 -14.84 -9.76 -11.67
N SER A 164 -15.85 -9.38 -12.45
CA SER A 164 -15.68 -8.97 -13.86
C SER A 164 -15.09 -7.57 -14.03
N ASN A 165 -15.04 -6.75 -12.98
CA ASN A 165 -14.54 -5.38 -13.04
C ASN A 165 -12.99 -5.36 -13.15
N PRO A 166 -12.43 -4.78 -14.23
CA PRO A 166 -10.97 -4.83 -14.48
C PRO A 166 -10.17 -4.05 -13.43
N VAL A 167 -10.72 -2.95 -12.92
CA VAL A 167 -10.08 -2.12 -11.89
C VAL A 167 -10.03 -2.86 -10.56
N PHE A 168 -11.14 -3.50 -10.17
CA PHE A 168 -11.17 -4.31 -8.96
C PHE A 168 -10.16 -5.46 -9.03
N ALA A 169 -10.12 -6.21 -10.14
CA ALA A 169 -9.19 -7.30 -10.34
C ALA A 169 -7.72 -6.83 -10.24
N ALA A 170 -7.38 -5.68 -10.84
CA ALA A 170 -6.04 -5.11 -10.79
C ALA A 170 -5.62 -4.71 -9.36
N ILE A 171 -6.52 -4.08 -8.60
CA ILE A 171 -6.26 -3.71 -7.19
C ILE A 171 -6.11 -4.98 -6.34
N LYS A 172 -7.00 -5.97 -6.50
CA LYS A 172 -6.94 -7.25 -5.78
C LYS A 172 -5.64 -8.01 -6.07
N SER A 173 -5.19 -8.01 -7.32
CA SER A 173 -3.88 -8.59 -7.69
C SER A 173 -2.75 -7.89 -6.94
N LYS A 174 -2.73 -6.55 -6.93
CA LYS A 174 -1.71 -5.76 -6.24
C LYS A 174 -1.66 -6.05 -4.73
N VAL A 175 -2.82 -6.18 -4.09
CA VAL A 175 -2.92 -6.54 -2.68
C VAL A 175 -2.39 -7.95 -2.44
N THR A 176 -2.79 -8.90 -3.28
CA THR A 176 -2.34 -10.29 -3.19
C THR A 176 -0.81 -10.39 -3.35
N ASP A 177 -0.23 -9.67 -4.32
CA ASP A 177 1.22 -9.60 -4.52
C ASP A 177 1.96 -8.97 -3.32
N ASN A 178 1.33 -8.00 -2.68
CA ASN A 178 1.89 -7.39 -1.47
C ASN A 178 1.90 -8.38 -0.30
N LEU A 179 0.79 -9.11 -0.10
CA LEU A 179 0.67 -10.16 0.92
C LEU A 179 1.67 -11.29 0.67
N THR A 180 1.84 -11.73 -0.59
CA THR A 180 2.78 -12.80 -0.91
C THR A 180 4.22 -12.41 -0.63
N LYS A 181 4.57 -11.15 -0.88
CA LYS A 181 5.92 -10.60 -0.67
C LYS A 181 6.27 -10.33 0.79
N HIS A 182 5.31 -9.87 1.60
CA HIS A 182 5.60 -9.31 2.92
C HIS A 182 5.05 -10.12 4.11
N ALA A 183 4.17 -11.10 3.90
CA ALA A 183 3.64 -11.96 4.96
C ALA A 183 4.11 -13.41 4.80
N SER A 184 4.47 -14.10 5.90
CA SER A 184 4.74 -15.54 5.85
C SER A 184 3.45 -16.32 5.62
N PRO A 185 3.44 -17.44 4.86
CA PRO A 185 2.21 -18.21 4.63
C PRO A 185 1.53 -18.69 5.91
N GLU A 186 2.33 -19.02 6.93
CA GLU A 186 1.88 -19.54 8.24
C GLU A 186 1.09 -18.52 9.06
N THR A 187 1.26 -17.22 8.80
CA THR A 187 0.58 -16.14 9.54
C THR A 187 -0.64 -15.59 8.80
N ARG A 188 -0.94 -16.11 7.60
CA ARG A 188 -2.09 -15.65 6.80
C ARG A 188 -3.37 -16.32 7.29
N SER A 189 -4.44 -15.55 7.32
CA SER A 189 -5.78 -16.10 7.51
C SER A 189 -6.13 -17.08 6.39
N THR A 190 -6.83 -18.15 6.74
CA THR A 190 -7.34 -19.10 5.74
C THR A 190 -8.34 -18.37 4.83
N PRO A 191 -8.19 -18.45 3.49
CA PRO A 191 -9.14 -17.82 2.58
C PRO A 191 -10.57 -18.30 2.86
N GLY A 192 -11.55 -17.40 2.83
CA GLY A 192 -12.95 -17.73 3.09
C GLY A 192 -13.33 -17.87 4.57
N GLN A 193 -12.42 -17.63 5.51
CA GLN A 193 -12.73 -17.57 6.94
C GLN A 193 -12.74 -16.12 7.44
N PRO A 194 -13.69 -15.72 8.31
CA PRO A 194 -13.65 -14.40 8.93
C PRO A 194 -12.40 -14.27 9.82
N TRP A 195 -11.96 -13.03 10.10
CA TRP A 195 -10.88 -12.80 11.06
C TRP A 195 -11.21 -13.51 12.37
N VAL A 196 -10.24 -14.30 12.83
CA VAL A 196 -10.28 -14.82 14.19
C VAL A 196 -10.19 -13.61 15.12
N ARG A 197 -11.33 -13.24 15.70
CA ARG A 197 -11.39 -12.15 16.67
C ARG A 197 -10.73 -12.71 17.92
N GLY A 198 -9.54 -12.21 18.29
CA GLY A 198 -8.77 -12.72 19.43
C GLY A 198 -9.52 -12.73 20.78
N TRP A 199 -10.70 -12.11 20.85
CA TRP A 199 -11.62 -12.18 21.98
C TRP A 199 -12.45 -13.48 22.02
N ASP A 200 -12.73 -14.11 20.88
CA ASP A 200 -13.43 -15.40 20.77
C ASP A 200 -12.49 -16.59 21.05
N ASP A 201 -11.17 -16.39 20.90
CA ASP A 201 -10.14 -17.40 21.17
C ASP A 201 -9.91 -17.69 22.65
N ILE A 202 -10.30 -16.77 23.55
CA ILE A 202 -10.12 -16.92 25.00
C ILE A 202 -10.87 -18.15 25.53
N LYS A 203 -11.88 -18.64 24.79
CA LYS A 203 -12.64 -19.85 25.16
C LYS A 203 -12.05 -21.16 24.63
N LYS A 204 -11.07 -21.14 23.71
CA LYS A 204 -10.36 -22.35 23.28
C LYS A 204 -9.20 -22.65 24.23
N GLY A 205 -9.55 -23.31 25.33
CA GLY A 205 -8.57 -23.86 26.26
C GLY A 205 -7.59 -24.83 25.58
N LYS A 206 -6.34 -24.83 26.07
CA LYS A 206 -5.22 -25.77 25.82
C LYS A 206 -4.69 -25.96 24.38
N ASP A 207 -5.45 -25.69 23.33
CA ASP A 207 -5.07 -25.95 21.92
C ASP A 207 -5.03 -24.69 21.03
N GLY A 208 -4.67 -23.53 21.60
CA GLY A 208 -4.50 -22.29 20.84
C GLY A 208 -3.24 -22.28 19.95
N PRO A 209 -3.19 -21.46 18.88
CA PRO A 209 -2.00 -21.31 18.04
C PRO A 209 -0.78 -20.90 18.88
N LYS A 210 0.35 -21.59 18.71
CA LYS A 210 1.61 -21.33 19.45
C LYS A 210 2.19 -19.94 19.22
N TYR A 211 1.80 -19.28 18.14
CA TYR A 211 2.31 -17.98 17.74
C TYR A 211 1.12 -17.05 17.55
N GLY A 212 0.94 -16.13 18.50
CA GLY A 212 0.11 -14.94 18.35
C GLY A 212 1.01 -13.73 18.47
N ASN A 213 0.73 -12.68 17.69
CA ASN A 213 1.36 -11.38 17.86
C ASN A 213 0.89 -10.81 19.20
N GLN A 214 1.67 -11.05 20.27
CA GLN A 214 1.60 -10.29 21.52
C GLN A 214 2.44 -9.04 21.42
#